data_AF-A0A2K4IBX6-F1
#
_entry.id   AF-A0A2K4IBX6-F1
#
_cell.length_a   1.000
_cell.length_b   1.000
_cell.length_c   1.000
_cell.angle_alpha   90.00
_cell.angle_beta   90.00
_cell.angle_gamma   90.00
#
_symmetry.space_group_name_H-M   'P 1'
#
loop_
_entity.id
_entity.type
_entity.pdbx_description
1 polymer ?
#
loop_
_entity_poly.entity_id
_entity_poly.type
_entity_poly.pdbx_seq_one_letter_code
_entity_poly.pdbx_strand_id
1 'polypeptide(L)'
;MRIVDLKTFLAMPEGTVFSKYDPAIIREPMVKLESIDHHGELKDFRYTSLTDEVDASGSAERDHILITAEDEGVSFALDFHTSMRDGEYDLDQLFAVWERNDVSGLIERLQEAFAQAYSSDSVMPK
;
A
#
# COMPACT_ATOMS: atom_id res chain seq x y z
N MET A 1 -1.45 -9.64 13.66
CA MET A 1 -0.29 -9.08 12.90
C MET A 1 0.98 -9.66 13.48
N ARG A 2 2.01 -9.87 12.67
CA ARG A 2 3.32 -10.38 13.12
C ARG A 2 4.49 -9.65 12.47
N ILE A 3 5.58 -9.46 13.20
CA ILE A 3 6.83 -8.93 12.64
C ILE A 3 7.66 -10.08 12.08
N VAL A 4 8.18 -9.93 10.86
CA VAL A 4 9.03 -10.92 10.19
C VAL A 4 10.24 -10.27 9.55
N ASP A 5 11.29 -11.06 9.32
CA ASP A 5 12.46 -10.65 8.55
C ASP A 5 12.21 -10.68 7.03
N LEU A 6 13.13 -10.09 6.26
CA LEU A 6 13.07 -10.04 4.80
C LEU A 6 12.95 -11.43 4.17
N LYS A 7 13.75 -12.40 4.62
CA LYS A 7 13.74 -13.76 4.05
C LYS A 7 12.37 -14.43 4.20
N THR A 8 11.77 -14.31 5.38
CA THR A 8 10.44 -14.83 5.68
C THR A 8 9.38 -14.12 4.84
N PHE A 9 9.47 -12.79 4.74
CA PHE A 9 8.55 -11.98 3.92
C PHE A 9 8.60 -12.35 2.44
N LEU A 10 9.80 -12.47 1.85
CA LEU A 10 9.97 -12.85 0.44
C LEU A 10 9.41 -14.24 0.12
N ALA A 11 9.43 -15.17 1.08
CA ALA A 11 8.83 -16.48 0.93
C ALA A 11 7.29 -16.49 1.04
N MET A 12 6.66 -15.37 1.44
CA MET A 12 5.21 -15.27 1.56
C MET A 12 4.54 -15.13 0.18
N PRO A 13 3.30 -15.64 0.02
CA PRO A 13 2.57 -15.55 -1.24
C PRO A 13 2.23 -14.10 -1.61
N GLU A 14 1.97 -13.89 -2.91
CA GLU A 14 1.32 -12.67 -3.41
C GLU A 14 -0.03 -12.46 -2.73
N GLY A 15 -0.45 -11.20 -2.59
CA GLY A 15 -1.63 -10.79 -1.84
C GLY A 15 -1.40 -10.67 -0.33
N THR A 16 -0.17 -10.89 0.16
CA THR A 16 0.16 -10.63 1.57
C THR A 16 0.06 -9.13 1.86
N VAL A 17 -0.82 -8.74 2.79
CA VAL A 17 -0.89 -7.35 3.27
C VAL A 17 0.21 -7.12 4.29
N PHE A 18 1.00 -6.08 4.10
CA PHE A 18 2.16 -5.79 4.93
C PHE A 18 2.40 -4.29 5.06
N SER A 19 3.24 -3.92 6.02
CA SER A 19 3.86 -2.61 6.11
C SER A 19 5.36 -2.80 6.35
N LYS A 20 6.20 -1.90 5.83
CA LYS A 20 7.58 -1.81 6.32
C LYS A 20 7.55 -1.48 7.81
N TYR A 21 8.45 -2.10 8.56
CA TYR A 21 8.54 -1.93 10.00
C TYR A 21 9.94 -1.48 10.39
N ASP A 22 10.03 -0.26 10.93
CA ASP A 22 11.18 0.15 11.72
C ASP A 22 10.84 -0.08 13.19
N PRO A 23 11.81 -0.29 14.10
CA PRO A 23 11.52 -0.46 15.52
C PRO A 23 10.57 0.62 16.05
N ALA A 24 9.39 0.18 16.51
CA ALA A 24 8.29 1.01 17.00
C ALA A 24 7.57 1.91 15.96
N ILE A 25 7.79 1.70 14.66
CA ILE A 25 7.14 2.44 13.56
C ILE A 25 6.59 1.45 12.53
N ILE A 26 5.26 1.44 12.37
CA ILE A 26 4.56 0.72 11.30
C ILE A 26 4.29 1.75 10.19
N ARG A 27 4.85 1.52 9.00
CA ARG A 27 4.62 2.36 7.81
C ARG A 27 3.24 2.09 7.20
N GLU A 28 2.95 2.75 6.10
CA GLU A 28 1.74 2.57 5.31
C GLU A 28 1.49 1.10 4.92
N PRO A 29 0.22 0.68 4.82
CA PRO A 29 -0.14 -0.67 4.38
C PRO A 29 -0.02 -0.80 2.85
N MET A 30 0.53 -1.93 2.44
CA MET A 30 0.78 -2.31 1.06
C MET A 30 0.33 -3.75 0.83
N VAL A 31 0.17 -4.14 -0.43
CA VAL A 31 -0.08 -5.51 -0.86
C VAL A 31 1.14 -6.03 -1.60
N LYS A 32 1.70 -7.13 -1.11
CA LYS A 32 2.83 -7.82 -1.76
C LYS A 32 2.35 -8.43 -3.08
N LEU A 33 3.09 -8.18 -4.16
CA LEU A 33 2.97 -8.87 -5.44
C LEU A 33 4.05 -9.96 -5.54
N GLU A 34 4.69 -10.13 -6.69
CA GLU A 34 5.71 -11.15 -6.86
C GLU A 34 6.97 -10.88 -6.03
N SER A 35 7.64 -11.94 -5.60
CA SER A 35 9.05 -11.86 -5.20
C SER A 35 9.94 -12.13 -6.41
N ILE A 36 11.00 -11.36 -6.54
CA ILE A 36 11.89 -11.39 -7.70
C ILE A 36 13.13 -12.23 -7.34
N ASP A 37 13.36 -13.26 -8.14
CA ASP A 37 14.54 -14.10 -8.07
C ASP A 37 15.74 -13.43 -8.75
N HIS A 38 16.87 -13.45 -8.06
CA HIS A 38 18.16 -13.01 -8.56
C HIS A 38 19.16 -14.15 -8.48
N HIS A 39 19.17 -14.99 -9.53
CA HIS A 39 20.07 -16.15 -9.67
C HIS A 39 19.85 -17.26 -8.64
N GLY A 40 18.59 -17.59 -8.36
CA GLY A 40 18.19 -18.66 -7.43
C GLY A 40 18.01 -18.19 -5.98
N GLU A 41 18.09 -16.88 -5.73
CA GLU A 41 17.86 -16.26 -4.43
C GLU A 41 16.81 -15.15 -4.55
N LEU A 42 15.76 -15.21 -3.74
CA LEU A 42 14.82 -14.10 -3.60
C LEU A 42 15.51 -12.95 -2.87
N LYS A 43 15.56 -11.77 -3.51
CA LYS A 43 16.21 -10.57 -2.92
C LYS A 43 15.39 -9.30 -3.04
N ASP A 44 14.29 -9.34 -3.79
CA ASP A 44 13.55 -8.16 -4.22
C ASP A 44 12.08 -8.57 -4.37
N PHE A 45 11.18 -7.60 -4.41
CA PHE A 45 9.76 -7.84 -4.56
C PHE A 45 9.04 -6.64 -5.17
N ARG A 46 7.84 -6.91 -5.66
CA ARG A 46 6.90 -5.89 -6.06
C ARG A 46 5.77 -5.74 -5.06
N TYR A 47 5.14 -4.58 -5.08
CA TYR A 47 4.00 -4.27 -4.24
C TYR A 47 3.08 -3.25 -4.90
N THR A 48 1.90 -3.11 -4.32
CA THR A 48 0.97 -2.00 -4.57
C THR A 48 0.72 -1.29 -3.25
N SER A 49 0.83 0.03 -3.21
CA SER A 49 0.42 0.80 -2.03
C SER A 49 -1.09 0.95 -1.96
N LEU A 50 -1.64 0.95 -0.75
CA LEU A 50 -3.07 1.15 -0.52
C LEU A 50 -3.44 2.61 -0.22
N THR A 51 -2.49 3.54 -0.25
CA THR A 51 -2.71 4.90 0.28
C THR A 51 -2.30 6.07 -0.61
N ASP A 52 -1.34 5.92 -1.53
CA ASP A 52 -0.68 7.08 -2.16
C ASP A 52 -0.41 6.95 -3.67
N GLU A 53 -0.96 5.91 -4.30
CA GLU A 53 -0.82 5.65 -5.74
C GLU A 53 -1.81 6.50 -6.53
N VAL A 54 -1.35 7.63 -7.06
CA VAL A 54 -2.13 8.50 -7.96
C VAL A 54 -2.25 7.83 -9.33
N ASP A 55 -3.46 7.83 -9.89
CA ASP A 55 -3.70 7.37 -11.26
C ASP A 55 -3.00 8.32 -12.26
N ALA A 56 -1.77 7.95 -12.64
CA ALA A 56 -0.89 8.71 -13.50
C ALA A 56 0.00 7.78 -14.33
N SER A 57 0.31 8.17 -15.56
CA SER A 57 1.19 7.41 -16.46
C SER A 57 2.69 7.55 -16.15
N GLY A 58 3.06 8.45 -15.24
CA GLY A 58 4.43 8.68 -14.80
C GLY A 58 4.57 9.84 -13.81
N SER A 59 5.80 10.08 -13.35
CA SER A 59 6.07 11.05 -12.28
C SER A 59 5.70 12.49 -12.65
N ALA A 60 5.95 12.93 -13.88
CA ALA A 60 5.63 14.30 -14.31
C ALA A 60 4.12 14.57 -14.30
N GLU A 61 3.30 13.59 -14.71
CA GLU A 61 1.85 13.70 -14.66
C GLU A 61 1.33 13.64 -13.22
N ARG A 62 1.88 12.72 -12.42
CA ARG A 62 1.58 12.63 -10.98
C ARG A 62 1.83 13.97 -10.28
N ASP A 63 2.98 14.58 -10.49
CA ASP A 63 3.32 15.86 -9.86
C ASP A 63 2.37 16.97 -10.31
N HIS A 64 1.99 16.99 -11.59
CA HIS A 64 1.00 17.95 -12.10
C HIS A 64 -0.39 17.76 -11.48
N ILE A 65 -0.86 16.52 -11.34
CA ILE A 65 -2.14 16.19 -10.70
C ILE A 65 -2.14 16.68 -9.24
N LEU A 66 -1.07 16.41 -8.50
CA LEU A 66 -0.98 16.80 -7.09
C LEU A 66 -0.92 18.32 -6.91
N ILE A 67 -0.13 19.03 -7.73
CA ILE A 67 -0.07 20.50 -7.71
C ILE A 67 -1.45 21.09 -8.05
N THR A 68 -2.13 20.57 -9.07
CA THR A 68 -3.46 21.07 -9.46
C THR A 68 -4.49 20.83 -8.36
N ALA A 69 -4.45 19.65 -7.72
CA ALA A 69 -5.32 19.35 -6.59
C ALA A 69 -5.08 20.27 -5.39
N GLU A 70 -3.82 20.61 -5.11
CA GLU A 70 -3.44 21.57 -4.05
C GLU A 70 -3.91 23.00 -4.35
N ASP A 71 -3.64 23.49 -5.57
CA ASP A 71 -3.93 24.87 -5.97
C ASP A 71 -5.43 25.12 -6.20
N GLU A 72 -6.15 24.14 -6.75
CA GLU A 72 -7.53 24.32 -7.20
C GLU A 72 -8.58 23.61 -6.31
N GLY A 73 -8.14 22.77 -5.37
CA GLY A 73 -9.04 21.99 -4.51
C GLY A 73 -9.84 20.93 -5.27
N VAL A 74 -9.33 20.47 -6.42
CA VAL A 74 -9.97 19.44 -7.25
C VAL A 74 -9.65 18.04 -6.76
N SER A 75 -10.60 17.12 -6.91
CA SER A 75 -10.39 15.70 -6.64
C SER A 75 -9.51 15.06 -7.70
N PHE A 76 -8.73 14.06 -7.30
CA PHE A 76 -7.97 13.18 -8.19
C PHE A 76 -8.26 11.71 -7.86
N ALA A 77 -7.93 10.81 -8.79
CA ALA A 77 -8.14 9.38 -8.63
C ALA A 77 -6.88 8.70 -8.08
N LEU A 78 -7.10 7.64 -7.30
CA LEU A 78 -6.06 6.70 -6.91
C LEU A 78 -6.15 5.43 -7.77
N ASP A 79 -5.00 4.83 -8.08
CA ASP A 79 -4.89 3.53 -8.74
C ASP A 79 -4.41 2.47 -7.73
N PHE A 80 -5.33 1.59 -7.31
CA PHE A 80 -5.05 0.49 -6.39
C PHE A 80 -4.51 -0.77 -7.09
N HIS A 81 -4.09 -0.66 -8.35
CA HIS A 81 -3.57 -1.76 -9.16
C HIS A 81 -2.19 -1.45 -9.77
N THR A 82 -1.50 -0.42 -9.26
CA THR A 82 -0.11 -0.13 -9.67
C THR A 82 0.84 -1.22 -9.19
N SER A 83 2.02 -1.29 -9.82
CA SER A 83 3.06 -2.25 -9.48
C SER A 83 4.39 -1.52 -9.29
N MET A 84 4.73 -1.31 -8.03
CA MET A 84 5.99 -0.73 -7.60
C MET A 84 7.00 -1.84 -7.32
N ARG A 85 8.29 -1.54 -7.49
CA ARG A 85 9.39 -2.45 -7.15
C ARG A 85 10.13 -1.89 -5.95
N ASP A 86 10.15 -2.66 -4.87
CA ASP A 86 10.98 -2.35 -3.73
C ASP A 86 12.32 -3.06 -3.91
N GLY A 87 13.29 -2.35 -4.49
CA GLY A 87 14.66 -2.83 -4.64
C GLY A 87 15.38 -2.88 -3.29
N GLU A 88 14.74 -3.44 -2.26
CA GLU A 88 15.22 -3.47 -0.88
C GLU A 88 16.35 -4.51 -0.73
N TYR A 89 17.57 -4.02 -0.58
CA TYR A 89 18.75 -4.87 -0.35
C TYR A 89 19.17 -4.90 1.13
N ASP A 90 18.47 -4.17 2.00
CA ASP A 90 18.71 -4.22 3.43
C ASP A 90 18.21 -5.55 4.03
N LEU A 91 19.15 -6.42 4.39
CA LEU A 91 18.87 -7.73 4.96
C LEU A 91 18.24 -7.64 6.37
N ASP A 92 18.42 -6.51 7.05
CA ASP A 92 17.88 -6.27 8.38
C ASP A 92 16.48 -5.62 8.33
N GLN A 93 15.94 -5.35 7.13
CA GLN A 93 14.59 -4.83 6.98
C GLN A 93 13.56 -5.79 7.58
N LEU A 94 12.72 -5.25 8.48
CA LEU A 94 11.61 -5.95 9.09
C LEU A 94 10.28 -5.55 8.45
N PHE A 95 9.32 -6.46 8.50
CA PHE A 95 8.00 -6.28 7.93
C PHE A 95 6.92 -6.60 8.95
N ALA A 96 5.94 -5.71 9.08
CA ALA A 96 4.72 -5.95 9.83
C ALA A 96 3.68 -6.59 8.91
N VAL A 97 3.54 -7.91 9.00
CA VAL A 97 2.63 -8.68 8.17
C VAL A 97 1.27 -8.82 8.86
N TRP A 98 0.23 -8.45 8.13
CA TRP A 98 -1.15 -8.52 8.58
C TRP A 98 -1.65 -9.94 8.45
N GLU A 99 -2.23 -10.46 9.52
CA GLU A 99 -2.86 -11.77 9.54
C GLU A 99 -4.31 -11.65 9.04
N ARG A 100 -4.91 -12.80 8.69
CA ARG A 100 -6.27 -12.86 8.13
C ARG A 100 -7.28 -12.00 8.91
N ASN A 101 -7.27 -12.10 10.24
CA ASN A 101 -8.22 -11.38 11.08
C ASN A 101 -7.98 -9.87 11.08
N ASP A 102 -6.73 -9.42 10.96
CA ASP A 102 -6.40 -7.99 10.87
C ASP A 102 -6.96 -7.41 9.56
N VAL A 103 -6.76 -8.13 8.44
CA VAL A 103 -7.25 -7.73 7.12
C VAL A 103 -8.78 -7.72 7.09
N SER A 104 -9.43 -8.75 7.64
CA SER A 104 -10.90 -8.78 7.76
C SER A 104 -11.43 -7.61 8.57
N GLY A 105 -10.81 -7.30 9.72
CA GLY A 105 -11.22 -6.16 10.55
C GLY A 105 -11.03 -4.81 9.84
N LEU A 106 -9.96 -4.65 9.04
CA LEU A 106 -9.78 -3.45 8.23
C LEU A 106 -10.87 -3.29 7.17
N ILE A 107 -11.19 -4.38 6.46
CA ILE A 107 -12.27 -4.38 5.45
C ILE A 107 -13.59 -3.95 6.08
N GLU A 108 -13.96 -4.55 7.22
CA GLU A 108 -15.17 -4.18 7.96
C GLU A 108 -15.18 -2.68 8.32
N ARG A 109 -14.08 -2.18 8.90
CA ARG A 109 -13.97 -0.77 9.29
C ARG A 109 -14.07 0.18 8.10
N LEU A 110 -13.47 -0.16 6.96
CA LEU A 110 -13.53 0.64 5.73
C LEU A 110 -14.95 0.65 5.15
N GLN A 111 -15.63 -0.48 5.14
CA GLN A 111 -17.03 -0.57 4.70
C GLN A 111 -17.96 0.26 5.59
N GLU A 112 -17.76 0.22 6.92
CA GLU A 112 -18.48 1.08 7.85
C GLU A 112 -18.20 2.56 7.62
N ALA A 113 -16.93 2.95 7.44
CA ALA A 113 -16.56 4.33 7.13
C ALA A 113 -17.23 4.81 5.83
N PHE A 114 -17.21 3.96 4.81
CA PHE A 114 -17.83 4.21 3.52
C PHE A 114 -19.33 4.46 3.68
N ALA A 115 -20.03 3.57 4.39
CA ALA A 115 -21.46 3.71 4.64
C ALA A 115 -21.79 4.97 5.45
N GLN A 116 -20.98 5.34 6.45
CA GLN A 116 -21.23 6.50 7.31
C GLN A 116 -21.06 7.83 6.55
N ALA A 117 -19.99 7.97 5.76
CA ALA A 117 -19.64 9.24 5.14
C ALA A 117 -20.16 9.39 3.70
N TYR A 118 -20.41 8.29 2.99
CA TYR A 118 -20.67 8.29 1.55
C TYR A 118 -21.95 7.54 1.13
N SER A 119 -22.78 7.08 2.08
CA SER A 119 -24.15 6.64 1.72
C SER A 119 -24.99 7.86 1.31
N SER A 120 -25.93 7.63 0.40
CA SER A 120 -26.46 8.58 -0.60
C SER A 120 -27.27 9.81 -0.11
N ASP A 121 -27.06 10.29 1.12
CA ASP A 121 -27.73 11.48 1.68
C ASP A 121 -26.80 12.51 2.34
N SER A 122 -25.48 12.27 2.43
CA SER A 122 -24.53 13.26 2.96
C SER A 122 -23.99 14.17 1.85
N VAL A 123 -24.62 15.34 1.68
CA VAL A 123 -24.02 16.45 0.93
C VAL A 123 -22.73 16.85 1.64
N MET A 124 -21.58 16.49 1.06
CA MET A 124 -20.28 16.98 1.52
C MET A 124 -20.26 18.51 1.33
N PRO A 125 -20.07 19.32 2.39
CA PRO A 125 -19.87 20.75 2.23
C PRO A 125 -18.56 20.99 1.46
N LYS A 126 -18.64 21.92 0.50
CA LYS A 126 -17.49 22.44 -0.25
C LYS A 126 -16.51 23.16 0.66
#